data_AF-A0A451DL30-F1
#
_entry.id   AF-A0A451DL30-F1
#
_cell.length_a   1.000
_cell.length_b   1.000
_cell.length_c   1.000
_cell.angle_alpha   90.00
_cell.angle_beta   90.00
_cell.angle_gamma   90.00
#
_symmetry.space_group_name_H-M   'P 1'
#
loop_
_entity.id
_entity.type
_entity.pdbx_description
1 polymer ?
#
loop_
_entity_poly.entity_id
_entity_poly.type
_entity_poly.pdbx_seq_one_letter_code
_entity_poly.pdbx_strand_id
1 'polypeptide(L)'
;MKQLTILGSTGSIGSSTLSVVRENRKLFSVKALVARRNVERMMWQCLEFRPDFAVMLDEKAARELRFRLHYFHVSTEVLNGQQAICDMAALDDVDQVVSAIVGVAALLPTLSAIQAGKQVLLANKESLVTCGRLFLEAVISSQAQIVPIDSEHNAIFQSLPVSLQTQLGFAVLENNGVESIILTGSGGPFRDIPLSKLRYMTPDQACLHPNWMMGRKISVDSATMMNKGLEYIEAKWLFNASDKQMEVIIHPQSVIHSMVRYLDGGIMAQLSFPDMRSPIAYGMGWPQRVNSGAPKLNFQKLSEMTFSKPDYVRYPCLKLAIQASQAGQAATTILNASNEIAVAAFLASRIAFTDIVSLNAEVLDSLSCCEPDSVDAVLVIDCEARSIAWELLSRFIRK
;
A
#
# COMPACT_ATOMS: atom_id res chain seq x y z
N MET A 1 24.38 -8.49 -8.52
CA MET A 1 23.03 -8.48 -9.13
C MET A 1 22.08 -8.86 -8.01
N LYS A 2 21.06 -8.05 -7.73
CA LYS A 2 20.07 -8.33 -6.68
C LYS A 2 18.97 -9.24 -7.23
N GLN A 3 18.60 -10.27 -6.48
CA GLN A 3 17.50 -11.19 -6.77
C GLN A 3 16.21 -10.73 -6.10
N LEU A 4 15.09 -10.82 -6.82
CA LEU A 4 13.78 -10.34 -6.36
C LEU A 4 12.71 -11.43 -6.31
N THR A 5 11.93 -11.41 -5.23
CA THR A 5 10.57 -11.97 -5.20
C THR A 5 9.55 -10.84 -5.32
N ILE A 6 8.58 -10.97 -6.23
CA ILE A 6 7.51 -9.97 -6.42
C ILE A 6 6.16 -10.55 -5.99
N LEU A 7 5.72 -10.16 -4.80
CA LEU A 7 4.42 -10.51 -4.25
C LEU A 7 3.33 -9.64 -4.90
N GLY A 8 2.49 -10.21 -5.77
CA GLY A 8 1.48 -9.43 -6.50
C GLY A 8 1.95 -8.89 -7.87
N SER A 9 2.82 -9.65 -8.54
CA SER A 9 3.43 -9.35 -9.85
C SER A 9 2.43 -8.91 -10.94
N THR A 10 1.24 -9.51 -10.99
CA THR A 10 0.24 -9.20 -12.01
C THR A 10 -0.59 -7.92 -11.73
N GLY A 11 -0.41 -7.30 -10.56
CA GLY A 11 -1.05 -6.04 -10.19
C GLY A 11 -0.38 -4.80 -10.82
N SER A 12 -0.87 -3.62 -10.47
CA SER A 12 -0.30 -2.34 -10.95
C SER A 12 1.16 -2.17 -10.49
N ILE A 13 1.40 -2.27 -9.18
CA ILE A 13 2.75 -2.16 -8.60
C ILE A 13 3.68 -3.23 -9.17
N GLY A 14 3.28 -4.51 -9.18
CA GLY A 14 4.10 -5.58 -9.74
C GLY A 14 4.48 -5.37 -11.21
N SER A 15 3.56 -4.85 -12.03
CA SER A 15 3.85 -4.52 -13.43
C SER A 15 4.84 -3.34 -13.54
N SER A 16 4.70 -2.32 -12.70
CA SER A 16 5.63 -1.19 -12.61
C SER A 16 7.02 -1.63 -12.12
N THR A 17 7.10 -2.52 -11.14
CA THR A 17 8.35 -3.14 -10.70
C THR A 17 9.05 -3.87 -11.83
N LEU A 18 8.32 -4.71 -12.58
CA LEU A 18 8.90 -5.40 -13.73
C LEU A 18 9.32 -4.43 -14.85
N SER A 19 8.64 -3.29 -14.99
CA SER A 19 9.11 -2.21 -15.86
C SER A 19 10.46 -1.65 -15.41
N VAL A 20 10.65 -1.41 -14.11
CA VAL A 20 11.94 -0.95 -13.57
C VAL A 20 13.01 -2.03 -13.74
N VAL A 21 12.70 -3.31 -13.52
CA VAL A 21 13.64 -4.42 -13.78
C VAL A 21 14.07 -4.43 -15.25
N ARG A 22 13.15 -4.22 -16.19
CA ARG A 22 13.45 -4.18 -17.63
C ARG A 22 14.45 -3.09 -17.99
N GLU A 23 14.35 -1.91 -17.38
CA GLU A 23 15.29 -0.80 -17.56
C GLU A 23 16.67 -1.05 -16.92
N ASN A 24 16.77 -2.02 -16.00
CA ASN A 24 17.95 -2.22 -15.15
C ASN A 24 18.36 -3.70 -15.05
N ARG A 25 18.25 -4.48 -16.13
CA ARG A 25 18.54 -5.94 -16.15
C ARG A 25 19.95 -6.34 -15.72
N LYS A 26 20.91 -5.41 -15.71
CA LYS A 26 22.27 -5.64 -15.18
C LYS A 26 22.32 -5.64 -13.66
N LEU A 27 21.36 -5.00 -13.00
CA LEU A 27 21.32 -4.80 -11.56
C LEU A 27 20.34 -5.77 -10.88
N PHE A 28 19.25 -6.13 -11.56
CA PHE A 28 18.13 -6.87 -10.98
C PHE A 28 17.77 -8.11 -11.79
N SER A 29 17.46 -9.20 -11.10
CA SER A 29 16.93 -10.44 -11.65
C SER A 29 15.72 -10.91 -10.84
N VAL A 30 14.73 -11.51 -11.50
CA VAL A 30 13.49 -11.97 -10.86
C VAL A 30 13.64 -13.45 -10.55
N LYS A 31 13.61 -13.80 -9.27
CA LYS A 31 13.67 -15.18 -8.79
C LYS A 31 12.28 -15.82 -8.74
N ALA A 32 11.30 -15.10 -8.19
CA ALA A 32 9.94 -15.58 -8.03
C ALA A 32 8.87 -14.53 -8.34
N LEU A 33 7.80 -14.95 -9.00
CA LEU A 33 6.61 -14.14 -9.25
C LEU A 33 5.39 -14.75 -8.55
N VAL A 34 4.64 -13.92 -7.82
CA VAL A 34 3.41 -14.38 -7.15
C VAL A 34 2.21 -13.61 -7.67
N ALA A 35 1.09 -14.29 -7.89
CA ALA A 35 -0.20 -13.69 -8.18
C ALA A 35 -1.37 -14.52 -7.65
N ARG A 36 -2.59 -13.95 -7.73
CA ARG A 36 -3.80 -14.66 -7.32
C ARG A 36 -4.36 -15.56 -8.42
N ARG A 37 -4.80 -14.97 -9.54
CA ARG A 37 -5.60 -15.66 -10.58
C ARG A 37 -5.32 -15.23 -12.02
N ASN A 38 -4.55 -14.16 -12.26
CA ASN A 38 -4.34 -13.62 -13.61
C ASN A 38 -3.27 -14.44 -14.36
N VAL A 39 -3.68 -15.60 -14.86
CA VAL A 39 -2.80 -16.55 -15.57
C VAL A 39 -2.17 -15.91 -16.80
N GLU A 40 -2.96 -15.18 -17.60
CA GLU A 40 -2.48 -14.61 -18.86
C GLU A 40 -1.30 -13.67 -18.64
N ARG A 41 -1.45 -12.70 -17.72
CA ARG A 41 -0.36 -11.78 -17.41
C ARG A 41 0.83 -12.50 -16.77
N MET A 42 0.58 -13.45 -15.87
CA MET A 42 1.66 -14.23 -15.25
C MET A 42 2.47 -15.01 -16.28
N MET A 43 1.81 -15.64 -17.27
CA MET A 43 2.47 -16.35 -18.36
C MET A 43 3.39 -15.43 -19.15
N TRP A 44 2.92 -14.24 -19.56
CA TRP A 44 3.75 -13.26 -20.26
C TRP A 44 4.94 -12.79 -19.43
N GLN A 45 4.74 -12.56 -18.14
CA GLN A 45 5.83 -12.20 -17.23
C GLN A 45 6.86 -13.34 -17.11
N CYS A 46 6.42 -14.61 -17.02
CA CYS A 46 7.34 -15.75 -16.98
C CYS A 46 8.13 -15.92 -18.28
N LEU A 47 7.49 -15.71 -19.44
CA LEU A 47 8.15 -15.77 -20.74
C LEU A 47 9.30 -14.76 -20.87
N GLU A 48 9.07 -13.54 -20.38
CA GLU A 48 10.03 -12.44 -20.48
C GLU A 48 11.13 -12.50 -19.42
N PHE A 49 10.76 -12.72 -18.16
CA PHE A 49 11.68 -12.61 -17.03
C PHE A 49 12.30 -13.94 -16.61
N ARG A 50 11.74 -15.07 -17.08
CA ARG A 50 12.24 -16.43 -16.82
C ARG A 50 12.56 -16.66 -15.32
N PRO A 51 11.62 -16.37 -14.41
CA PRO A 51 11.84 -16.64 -13.00
C PRO A 51 11.97 -18.15 -12.75
N ASP A 52 12.65 -18.52 -11.68
CA ASP A 52 12.75 -19.92 -11.28
C ASP A 52 11.39 -20.43 -10.78
N PHE A 53 10.63 -19.56 -10.10
CA PHE A 53 9.33 -19.91 -9.52
C PHE A 53 8.21 -18.97 -9.94
N ALA A 54 7.02 -19.52 -10.13
CA ALA A 54 5.77 -18.78 -10.24
C ALA A 54 4.71 -19.37 -9.31
N VAL A 55 4.13 -18.55 -8.43
CA VAL A 55 3.10 -19.00 -7.48
C VAL A 55 1.75 -18.38 -7.83
N MET A 56 0.73 -19.23 -7.93
CA MET A 56 -0.66 -18.80 -8.04
C MET A 56 -1.41 -19.16 -6.77
N LEU A 57 -2.06 -18.19 -6.12
CA LEU A 57 -2.89 -18.49 -4.94
C LEU A 57 -4.02 -19.46 -5.30
N ASP A 58 -4.71 -19.21 -6.43
CA ASP A 58 -5.78 -20.07 -6.93
C ASP A 58 -5.22 -21.33 -7.61
N GLU A 59 -5.70 -22.49 -7.16
CA GLU A 59 -5.21 -23.79 -7.65
C GLU A 59 -5.52 -24.01 -9.13
N LYS A 60 -6.71 -23.61 -9.60
CA LYS A 60 -7.09 -23.77 -11.01
C LYS A 60 -6.19 -22.91 -11.90
N ALA A 61 -5.91 -21.69 -11.48
CA ALA A 61 -4.98 -20.79 -12.15
C ALA A 61 -3.55 -21.36 -12.18
N ALA A 62 -3.08 -22.01 -11.11
CA ALA A 62 -1.78 -22.67 -11.06
C ALA A 62 -1.67 -23.81 -12.08
N ARG A 63 -2.71 -24.66 -12.17
CA ARG A 63 -2.77 -25.79 -13.12
C ARG A 63 -2.75 -25.29 -14.57
N GLU A 64 -3.54 -24.27 -14.88
CA GLU A 64 -3.56 -23.66 -16.21
C GLU A 64 -2.20 -23.02 -16.56
N LEU A 65 -1.57 -22.32 -15.62
CA LEU A 65 -0.24 -21.73 -15.84
C LEU A 65 0.81 -22.80 -16.16
N ARG A 66 0.83 -23.93 -15.43
CA ARG A 66 1.73 -25.07 -15.71
C ARG A 66 1.60 -25.55 -17.14
N PHE A 67 0.37 -25.77 -17.59
CA PHE A 67 0.11 -26.23 -18.96
C PHE A 67 0.64 -25.24 -20.00
N ARG A 68 0.38 -23.94 -19.82
CA ARG A 68 0.86 -22.89 -20.74
C ARG A 68 2.37 -22.78 -20.76
N LEU A 69 3.03 -22.76 -19.61
CA LEU A 69 4.50 -22.66 -19.55
C LEU A 69 5.18 -23.88 -20.15
N HIS A 70 4.63 -25.08 -19.94
CA HIS A 70 5.09 -26.28 -20.61
C HIS A 70 4.97 -26.17 -22.15
N TYR A 71 3.82 -25.72 -22.65
CA TYR A 71 3.61 -25.50 -24.10
C TYR A 71 4.65 -24.54 -24.70
N PHE A 72 5.03 -23.49 -23.99
CA PHE A 72 6.05 -22.52 -24.43
C PHE A 72 7.49 -22.88 -24.04
N HIS A 73 7.74 -24.10 -23.51
CA HIS A 73 9.08 -24.57 -23.12
C HIS A 73 9.77 -23.61 -22.12
N VAL A 74 9.02 -23.13 -21.13
CA VAL A 74 9.54 -22.32 -20.01
C VAL A 74 9.76 -23.23 -18.80
N SER A 75 10.97 -23.21 -18.24
CA SER A 75 11.39 -24.09 -17.13
C SER A 75 10.95 -23.63 -15.73
N THR A 76 10.20 -22.53 -15.63
CA THR A 76 9.69 -21.99 -14.36
C THR A 76 8.84 -23.02 -13.64
N GLU A 77 9.19 -23.33 -12.39
CA GLU A 77 8.40 -24.20 -11.53
C GLU A 77 7.16 -23.46 -11.02
N VAL A 78 5.99 -24.09 -11.14
CA VAL A 78 4.72 -23.45 -10.75
C VAL A 78 4.16 -24.10 -9.49
N LEU A 79 4.07 -23.30 -8.43
CA LEU A 79 3.53 -23.68 -7.13
C LEU A 79 2.14 -23.06 -6.90
N ASN A 80 1.45 -23.49 -5.84
CA ASN A 80 0.17 -22.90 -5.46
C ASN A 80 -0.03 -22.79 -3.94
N GLY A 81 -0.88 -21.86 -3.54
CA GLY A 81 -1.38 -21.74 -2.17
C GLY A 81 -0.56 -20.78 -1.29
N GLN A 82 -1.12 -20.43 -0.14
CA GLN A 82 -0.57 -19.40 0.75
C GLN A 82 0.83 -19.76 1.26
N GLN A 83 1.05 -21.03 1.64
CA GLN A 83 2.34 -21.47 2.14
C GLN A 83 3.46 -21.26 1.11
N ALA A 84 3.22 -21.65 -0.15
CA ALA A 84 4.20 -21.44 -1.21
C ALA A 84 4.51 -19.96 -1.45
N ILE A 85 3.53 -19.06 -1.22
CA ILE A 85 3.77 -17.60 -1.28
C ILE A 85 4.74 -17.17 -0.17
N CYS A 86 4.52 -17.64 1.06
CA CYS A 86 5.39 -17.36 2.20
C CYS A 86 6.79 -17.92 1.97
N ASP A 87 6.91 -19.14 1.46
CA ASP A 87 8.19 -19.79 1.15
C ASP A 87 8.97 -18.98 0.10
N MET A 88 8.31 -18.49 -0.96
CA MET A 88 8.95 -17.64 -1.98
C MET A 88 9.41 -16.28 -1.44
N ALA A 89 8.70 -15.76 -0.44
CA ALA A 89 9.09 -14.52 0.23
C ALA A 89 10.33 -14.70 1.13
N ALA A 90 10.58 -15.94 1.58
CA ALA A 90 11.66 -16.28 2.50
C ALA A 90 12.89 -16.94 1.84
N LEU A 91 12.89 -17.14 0.52
CA LEU A 91 13.99 -17.80 -0.21
C LEU A 91 15.38 -17.24 0.14
N ASP A 92 16.33 -18.12 0.45
CA ASP A 92 17.68 -17.74 0.89
C ASP A 92 18.42 -16.87 -0.14
N ASP A 93 18.29 -17.19 -1.43
CA ASP A 93 18.98 -16.51 -2.54
C ASP A 93 18.20 -15.31 -3.12
N VAL A 94 17.23 -14.78 -2.36
CA VAL A 94 16.52 -13.52 -2.66
C VAL A 94 17.02 -12.42 -1.74
N ASP A 95 17.36 -11.26 -2.32
CA ASP A 95 17.80 -10.07 -1.59
C ASP A 95 16.62 -9.15 -1.23
N GLN A 96 15.71 -8.96 -2.19
CA GLN A 96 14.62 -7.99 -2.11
C GLN A 96 13.26 -8.66 -2.32
N VAL A 97 12.29 -8.29 -1.50
CA VAL A 97 10.89 -8.73 -1.65
C VAL A 97 10.00 -7.51 -1.86
N VAL A 98 9.32 -7.45 -3.00
CA VAL A 98 8.30 -6.43 -3.26
C VAL A 98 6.97 -6.92 -2.70
N SER A 99 6.50 -6.29 -1.62
CA SER A 99 5.19 -6.57 -1.03
C SER A 99 4.10 -5.71 -1.68
N ALA A 100 3.43 -6.27 -2.68
CA ALA A 100 2.42 -5.59 -3.51
C ALA A 100 1.11 -6.38 -3.69
N ILE A 101 0.89 -7.42 -2.87
CA ILE A 101 -0.43 -8.03 -2.71
C ILE A 101 -1.36 -6.97 -2.09
N VAL A 102 -2.64 -6.95 -2.44
CA VAL A 102 -3.60 -5.95 -1.93
C VAL A 102 -4.25 -6.47 -0.65
N GLY A 103 -4.41 -5.59 0.35
CA GLY A 103 -5.12 -5.90 1.60
C GLY A 103 -4.33 -6.78 2.57
N VAL A 104 -4.99 -7.25 3.62
CA VAL A 104 -4.38 -8.05 4.70
C VAL A 104 -3.80 -9.38 4.23
N ALA A 105 -4.17 -9.86 3.04
CA ALA A 105 -3.63 -11.08 2.45
C ALA A 105 -2.11 -11.03 2.22
N ALA A 106 -1.53 -9.82 2.19
CA ALA A 106 -0.09 -9.61 2.10
C ALA A 106 0.65 -9.82 3.44
N LEU A 107 -0.05 -9.82 4.58
CA LEU A 107 0.57 -9.76 5.90
C LEU A 107 1.51 -10.94 6.16
N LEU A 108 1.01 -12.18 6.07
CA LEU A 108 1.82 -13.37 6.33
C LEU A 108 3.01 -13.49 5.37
N PRO A 109 2.86 -13.34 4.03
CA PRO A 109 4.00 -13.34 3.12
C PRO A 109 5.03 -12.26 3.42
N THR A 110 4.59 -11.07 3.83
CA THR A 110 5.48 -9.96 4.15
C THR A 110 6.24 -10.24 5.44
N LEU A 111 5.59 -10.81 6.45
CA LEU A 111 6.23 -11.25 7.68
C LEU A 111 7.24 -12.38 7.43
N SER A 112 6.96 -13.30 6.50
CA SER A 112 7.94 -14.32 6.10
C SER A 112 9.21 -13.72 5.48
N ALA A 113 9.08 -12.69 4.64
CA ALA A 113 10.23 -11.95 4.13
C ALA A 113 11.00 -11.22 5.24
N ILE A 114 10.27 -10.62 6.19
CA ILE A 114 10.87 -9.95 7.35
C ILE A 114 11.64 -10.95 8.21
N GLN A 115 11.03 -12.08 8.57
CA GLN A 115 11.65 -13.13 9.40
C GLN A 115 12.89 -13.73 8.75
N ALA A 116 12.93 -13.78 7.42
CA ALA A 116 14.10 -14.20 6.65
C ALA A 116 15.16 -13.09 6.45
N GLY A 117 15.03 -11.95 7.14
CA GLY A 117 16.01 -10.86 7.12
C GLY A 117 16.10 -10.11 5.79
N LYS A 118 15.04 -10.14 4.96
CA LYS A 118 15.07 -9.56 3.61
C LYS A 118 14.93 -8.04 3.64
N GLN A 119 15.32 -7.40 2.53
CA GLN A 119 14.91 -6.02 2.26
C GLN A 119 13.51 -6.03 1.64
N VAL A 120 12.52 -5.58 2.40
CA VAL A 120 11.12 -5.51 1.99
C VAL A 120 10.80 -4.15 1.40
N LEU A 121 10.47 -4.14 0.11
CA LEU A 121 9.94 -2.98 -0.59
C LEU A 121 8.42 -2.95 -0.39
N LEU A 122 7.97 -2.16 0.58
CA LEU A 122 6.60 -2.18 1.09
C LEU A 122 5.70 -1.23 0.30
N ALA A 123 4.81 -1.78 -0.53
CA ALA A 123 3.70 -1.04 -1.17
C ALA A 123 2.34 -1.32 -0.53
N ASN A 124 2.20 -2.49 0.11
CA ASN A 124 1.00 -2.85 0.84
C ASN A 124 0.97 -2.14 2.20
N LYS A 125 0.25 -1.03 2.28
CA LYS A 125 0.04 -0.30 3.53
C LYS A 125 -0.79 -1.09 4.53
N GLU A 126 -1.73 -1.90 4.05
CA GLU A 126 -2.69 -2.61 4.91
C GLU A 126 -1.99 -3.54 5.92
N SER A 127 -0.91 -4.22 5.54
CA SER A 127 -0.14 -5.10 6.45
C SER A 127 0.42 -4.32 7.64
N LEU A 128 0.96 -3.12 7.40
CA LEU A 128 1.48 -2.29 8.48
C LEU A 128 0.33 -1.66 9.29
N VAL A 129 -0.73 -1.21 8.63
CA VAL A 129 -1.90 -0.63 9.32
C VAL A 129 -2.56 -1.64 10.26
N THR A 130 -2.70 -2.90 9.86
CA THR A 130 -3.35 -3.95 10.67
C THR A 130 -2.43 -4.56 11.72
N CYS A 131 -1.12 -4.61 11.49
CA CYS A 131 -0.20 -5.30 12.40
C CYS A 131 0.66 -4.34 13.26
N GLY A 132 0.81 -3.09 12.84
CA GLY A 132 1.41 -1.99 13.60
C GLY A 132 2.71 -2.34 14.31
N ARG A 133 2.73 -2.16 15.63
CA ARG A 133 3.88 -2.44 16.50
C ARG A 133 4.47 -3.84 16.28
N LEU A 134 3.65 -4.88 16.20
CA LEU A 134 4.11 -6.27 16.04
C LEU A 134 4.88 -6.46 14.72
N PHE A 135 4.47 -5.74 13.66
CA PHE A 135 5.17 -5.76 12.37
C PHE A 135 6.57 -5.15 12.50
N LEU A 136 6.69 -3.99 13.16
CA LEU A 136 7.98 -3.32 13.35
C LEU A 136 8.89 -4.09 14.31
N GLU A 137 8.35 -4.71 15.37
CA GLU A 137 9.12 -5.57 16.28
C GLU A 137 9.73 -6.77 15.55
N ALA A 138 8.99 -7.37 14.61
CA ALA A 138 9.51 -8.43 13.75
C ALA A 138 10.66 -7.97 12.84
N VAL A 139 10.62 -6.71 12.38
CA VAL A 139 11.69 -6.12 11.55
C VAL A 139 12.98 -6.00 12.33
N ILE A 140 12.93 -5.47 13.56
CA ILE A 140 14.11 -5.38 14.43
C ILE A 140 14.65 -6.77 14.74
N SER A 141 13.79 -7.68 15.21
CA SER A 141 14.24 -8.98 15.71
C SER A 141 14.91 -9.83 14.63
N SER A 142 14.53 -9.61 13.37
CA SER A 142 15.02 -10.35 12.20
C SER A 142 16.11 -9.62 11.43
N GLN A 143 16.50 -8.41 11.86
CA GLN A 143 17.44 -7.52 11.15
C GLN A 143 17.03 -7.23 9.69
N ALA A 144 15.74 -7.33 9.40
CA ALA A 144 15.20 -7.00 8.09
C ALA A 144 15.24 -5.49 7.86
N GLN A 145 15.07 -5.10 6.60
CA GLN A 145 14.96 -3.70 6.25
C GLN A 145 13.66 -3.42 5.52
N ILE A 146 12.91 -2.41 5.97
CA ILE A 146 11.77 -1.88 5.21
C ILE A 146 12.22 -0.68 4.40
N VAL A 147 11.82 -0.65 3.13
CA VAL A 147 11.89 0.56 2.30
C VAL A 147 10.47 0.85 1.78
N PRO A 148 9.85 1.97 2.18
CA PRO A 148 8.52 2.30 1.71
C PRO A 148 8.57 2.65 0.22
N ILE A 149 7.66 2.05 -0.54
CA ILE A 149 7.47 2.35 -1.97
C ILE A 149 6.07 2.88 -2.28
N ASP A 150 5.20 3.07 -1.27
CA ASP A 150 4.06 3.98 -1.38
C ASP A 150 4.56 5.41 -1.63
N SER A 151 3.88 6.18 -2.49
CA SER A 151 4.49 7.39 -3.07
C SER A 151 4.79 8.47 -2.04
N GLU A 152 3.86 8.69 -1.11
CA GLU A 152 3.95 9.65 -0.04
C GLU A 152 5.05 9.27 0.96
N HIS A 153 5.04 8.02 1.43
CA HIS A 153 6.03 7.53 2.40
C HIS A 153 7.42 7.42 1.78
N ASN A 154 7.52 7.06 0.51
CA ASN A 154 8.77 7.11 -0.21
C ASN A 154 9.29 8.56 -0.35
N ALA A 155 8.40 9.52 -0.57
CA ALA A 155 8.74 10.94 -0.61
C ALA A 155 9.20 11.47 0.75
N ILE A 156 8.53 11.07 1.84
CA ILE A 156 8.97 11.36 3.21
C ILE A 156 10.35 10.75 3.44
N PHE A 157 10.50 9.45 3.16
CA PHE A 157 11.75 8.72 3.34
C PHE A 157 12.91 9.38 2.59
N GLN A 158 12.72 9.78 1.32
CA GLN A 158 13.71 10.53 0.53
C GLN A 158 14.05 11.90 1.11
N SER A 159 13.15 12.49 1.89
CA SER A 159 13.29 13.82 2.50
C SER A 159 13.83 13.77 3.93
N LEU A 160 14.04 12.57 4.49
CA LEU A 160 14.63 12.35 5.81
C LEU A 160 16.16 12.24 5.75
N PRO A 161 16.86 12.58 6.85
CA PRO A 161 18.28 12.30 6.99
C PRO A 161 18.56 10.79 6.97
N VAL A 162 19.77 10.43 6.54
CA VAL A 162 20.20 9.02 6.42
C VAL A 162 20.10 8.25 7.74
N SER A 163 20.34 8.92 8.87
CA SER A 163 20.21 8.33 10.22
C SER A 163 18.79 7.83 10.51
N LEU A 164 17.76 8.53 10.05
CA LEU A 164 16.36 8.11 10.18
C LEU A 164 16.00 7.01 9.18
N GLN A 165 16.54 7.08 7.95
CA GLN A 165 16.29 6.09 6.91
C GLN A 165 16.72 4.66 7.30
N THR A 166 17.77 4.53 8.12
CA THR A 166 18.28 3.21 8.57
C THR A 166 17.65 2.72 9.88
N GLN A 167 16.82 3.53 10.54
CA GLN A 167 16.17 3.23 11.83
C GLN A 167 14.66 3.44 11.77
N LEU A 168 14.08 3.12 10.61
CA LEU A 168 12.67 3.31 10.32
C LEU A 168 11.79 2.62 11.37
N GLY A 169 10.82 3.37 11.91
CA GLY A 169 9.85 2.91 12.92
C GLY A 169 10.27 3.11 14.38
N PHE A 170 11.52 3.49 14.65
CA PHE A 170 12.05 3.53 16.02
C PHE A 170 12.81 4.80 16.36
N ALA A 171 13.41 5.45 15.36
CA ALA A 171 14.11 6.68 15.61
C ALA A 171 13.15 7.81 16.00
N VAL A 172 13.60 8.69 16.87
CA VAL A 172 12.84 9.87 17.32
C VAL A 172 13.09 11.01 16.34
N LEU A 173 12.02 11.57 15.78
CA LEU A 173 12.08 12.62 14.77
C LEU A 173 12.78 13.88 15.28
N GLU A 174 12.43 14.34 16.49
CA GLU A 174 12.99 15.57 17.07
C GLU A 174 14.51 15.49 17.28
N ASN A 175 15.02 14.31 17.64
CA ASN A 175 16.46 14.08 17.82
C ASN A 175 17.26 14.24 16.52
N ASN A 176 16.58 14.23 15.37
CA ASN A 176 17.16 14.39 14.05
C ASN A 176 16.74 15.72 13.39
N GLY A 177 16.23 16.66 14.19
CA GLY A 177 15.82 17.98 13.72
C GLY A 177 14.52 18.00 12.92
N VAL A 178 13.76 16.89 12.87
CA VAL A 178 12.47 16.81 12.18
C VAL A 178 11.36 17.26 13.13
N GLU A 179 10.62 18.29 12.71
CA GLU A 179 9.49 18.85 13.46
C GLU A 179 8.17 18.13 13.13
N SER A 180 7.86 17.99 11.84
CA SER A 180 6.62 17.36 11.38
C SER A 180 6.76 16.76 9.98
N ILE A 181 5.85 15.84 9.68
CA ILE A 181 5.63 15.23 8.38
C ILE A 181 4.38 15.85 7.77
N ILE A 182 4.49 16.23 6.50
CA ILE A 182 3.38 16.77 5.73
C ILE A 182 2.99 15.75 4.66
N LEU A 183 1.87 15.08 4.92
CA LEU A 183 1.26 14.08 4.06
C LEU A 183 0.34 14.75 3.06
N THR A 184 0.76 14.82 1.79
CA THR A 184 -0.07 15.43 0.73
C THR A 184 -1.10 14.44 0.21
N GLY A 185 -2.25 14.90 -0.29
CA GLY A 185 -3.26 14.04 -0.94
C GLY A 185 -3.97 14.75 -2.09
N SER A 186 -4.37 14.02 -3.14
CA SER A 186 -5.02 14.60 -4.32
C SER A 186 -6.42 15.20 -4.05
N GLY A 187 -7.10 14.70 -3.01
CA GLY A 187 -8.54 14.90 -2.76
C GLY A 187 -9.46 14.01 -3.60
N GLY A 188 -8.91 13.15 -4.47
CA GLY A 188 -9.68 12.21 -5.28
C GLY A 188 -10.59 12.87 -6.32
N PRO A 189 -11.38 12.07 -7.08
CA PRO A 189 -12.25 12.57 -8.14
C PRO A 189 -13.43 13.41 -7.66
N PHE A 190 -13.79 13.33 -6.37
CA PHE A 190 -14.99 13.97 -5.82
C PHE A 190 -14.70 15.25 -5.03
N ARG A 191 -13.49 15.78 -5.12
CA ARG A 191 -13.05 16.97 -4.41
C ARG A 191 -14.01 18.16 -4.57
N ASP A 192 -14.40 18.43 -5.81
CA ASP A 192 -15.18 19.63 -6.16
C ASP A 192 -16.68 19.32 -6.37
N ILE A 193 -17.11 18.09 -6.10
CA ILE A 193 -18.52 17.65 -6.28
C ILE A 193 -19.37 18.11 -5.10
N PRO A 194 -20.56 18.70 -5.27
CA PRO A 194 -21.43 19.08 -4.15
C PRO A 194 -21.75 17.90 -3.22
N LEU A 195 -21.74 18.13 -1.89
CA LEU A 195 -21.95 17.08 -0.88
C LEU A 195 -23.27 16.29 -1.10
N SER A 196 -24.34 16.99 -1.48
CA SER A 196 -25.65 16.40 -1.77
C SER A 196 -25.64 15.40 -2.93
N LYS A 197 -24.63 15.44 -3.80
CA LYS A 197 -24.48 14.52 -4.94
C LYS A 197 -23.66 13.27 -4.60
N LEU A 198 -22.88 13.28 -3.52
CA LEU A 198 -21.94 12.20 -3.20
C LEU A 198 -22.63 10.83 -3.04
N ARG A 199 -23.84 10.81 -2.48
CA ARG A 199 -24.66 9.58 -2.33
C ARG A 199 -24.92 8.86 -3.65
N TYR A 200 -24.96 9.59 -4.77
CA TYR A 200 -25.29 9.06 -6.09
C TYR A 200 -24.08 8.72 -6.95
N MET A 201 -22.86 8.93 -6.44
CA MET A 201 -21.64 8.59 -7.18
C MET A 201 -21.54 7.09 -7.41
N THR A 202 -21.08 6.71 -8.61
CA THR A 202 -20.95 5.32 -9.04
C THR A 202 -19.53 4.78 -8.86
N PRO A 203 -19.33 3.46 -8.85
CA PRO A 203 -18.00 2.84 -8.79
C PRO A 203 -17.07 3.29 -9.91
N ASP A 204 -17.58 3.46 -11.13
CA ASP A 204 -16.76 3.85 -12.27
C ASP A 204 -16.32 5.31 -12.12
N GLN A 205 -17.20 6.22 -11.69
CA GLN A 205 -16.84 7.60 -11.38
C GLN A 205 -15.80 7.70 -10.26
N ALA A 206 -15.91 6.88 -9.21
CA ALA A 206 -14.93 6.84 -8.12
C ALA A 206 -13.57 6.30 -8.59
N CYS A 207 -13.54 5.46 -9.64
CA CYS A 207 -12.31 4.90 -10.18
C CYS A 207 -11.59 5.83 -11.17
N LEU A 208 -12.22 6.91 -11.64
CA LEU A 208 -11.66 7.89 -12.57
C LEU A 208 -10.78 8.91 -11.83
N HIS A 209 -9.66 8.46 -11.26
CA HIS A 209 -8.75 9.33 -10.52
C HIS A 209 -8.06 10.35 -11.45
N PRO A 210 -7.95 11.64 -11.06
CA PRO A 210 -7.45 12.71 -11.95
C PRO A 210 -5.98 12.55 -12.38
N ASN A 211 -5.14 12.00 -11.50
CA ASN A 211 -3.67 11.99 -11.70
C ASN A 211 -3.04 10.61 -11.85
N TRP A 212 -3.74 9.53 -11.48
CA TRP A 212 -3.14 8.22 -11.26
C TRP A 212 -4.00 7.13 -11.90
N MET A 213 -3.37 6.17 -12.56
CA MET A 213 -4.03 4.92 -12.98
C MET A 213 -3.75 3.85 -11.94
N MET A 214 -4.77 3.49 -11.15
CA MET A 214 -4.62 2.60 -9.99
C MET A 214 -5.63 1.46 -10.01
N GLY A 215 -5.47 0.50 -9.09
CA GLY A 215 -6.45 -0.57 -8.88
C GLY A 215 -7.76 -0.02 -8.30
N ARG A 216 -8.88 -0.71 -8.57
CA ARG A 216 -10.22 -0.21 -8.18
C ARG A 216 -10.38 0.08 -6.68
N LYS A 217 -9.84 -0.78 -5.80
CA LYS A 217 -9.92 -0.61 -4.34
C LYS A 217 -9.29 0.71 -3.89
N ILE A 218 -8.03 0.94 -4.25
CA ILE A 218 -7.31 2.19 -3.90
C ILE A 218 -7.92 3.42 -4.58
N SER A 219 -8.49 3.31 -5.79
CA SER A 219 -9.19 4.44 -6.40
C SER A 219 -10.43 4.86 -5.61
N VAL A 220 -11.22 3.89 -5.10
CA VAL A 220 -12.36 4.19 -4.22
C VAL A 220 -11.88 4.76 -2.88
N ASP A 221 -10.84 4.18 -2.28
CA ASP A 221 -10.25 4.72 -1.04
C ASP A 221 -9.71 6.15 -1.22
N SER A 222 -9.18 6.48 -2.40
CA SER A 222 -8.75 7.84 -2.74
C SER A 222 -9.96 8.78 -2.85
N ALA A 223 -11.05 8.33 -3.47
CA ALA A 223 -12.29 9.10 -3.57
C ALA A 223 -12.94 9.39 -2.20
N THR A 224 -12.87 8.46 -1.25
CA THR A 224 -13.35 8.66 0.13
C THR A 224 -12.32 9.36 1.04
N MET A 225 -11.08 9.52 0.58
CA MET A 225 -9.90 9.82 1.39
C MET A 225 -9.62 8.81 2.53
N MET A 226 -10.23 7.62 2.51
CA MET A 226 -9.80 6.52 3.37
C MET A 226 -8.34 6.14 3.06
N ASN A 227 -7.91 6.22 1.80
CA ASN A 227 -6.52 5.96 1.41
C ASN A 227 -5.57 6.83 2.23
N LYS A 228 -5.86 8.14 2.31
CA LYS A 228 -5.04 9.08 3.07
C LYS A 228 -5.10 8.83 4.57
N GLY A 229 -6.23 8.31 5.07
CA GLY A 229 -6.37 7.86 6.46
C GLY A 229 -5.50 6.65 6.79
N LEU A 230 -5.46 5.65 5.91
CA LEU A 230 -4.58 4.48 6.06
C LEU A 230 -3.10 4.89 5.95
N GLU A 231 -2.77 5.78 5.01
CA GLU A 231 -1.41 6.31 4.85
C GLU A 231 -0.96 7.16 6.04
N TYR A 232 -1.88 7.86 6.72
CA TYR A 232 -1.61 8.56 7.97
C TYR A 232 -1.18 7.57 9.06
N ILE A 233 -1.92 6.46 9.24
CA ILE A 233 -1.56 5.39 10.19
C ILE A 233 -0.21 4.77 9.82
N GLU A 234 -0.01 4.46 8.55
CA GLU A 234 1.24 3.91 8.03
C GLU A 234 2.43 4.85 8.28
N ALA A 235 2.28 6.15 8.06
CA ALA A 235 3.33 7.14 8.29
C ALA A 235 3.69 7.26 9.78
N LYS A 236 2.70 7.23 10.67
CA LYS A 236 2.94 7.20 12.12
C LYS A 236 3.81 5.99 12.50
N TRP A 237 3.50 4.82 11.94
CA TRP A 237 4.30 3.62 12.20
C TRP A 237 5.69 3.68 11.57
N LEU A 238 5.80 3.97 10.27
CA LEU A 238 7.10 3.98 9.57
C LEU A 238 8.06 5.04 10.12
N PHE A 239 7.56 6.21 10.50
CA PHE A 239 8.42 7.32 10.89
C PHE A 239 8.39 7.60 12.39
N ASN A 240 7.73 6.74 13.18
CA ASN A 240 7.57 6.91 14.62
C ASN A 240 7.03 8.31 14.99
N ALA A 241 6.05 8.77 14.22
CA ALA A 241 5.50 10.11 14.34
C ALA A 241 4.31 10.13 15.30
N SER A 242 4.27 11.12 16.18
CA SER A 242 3.08 11.41 17.00
C SER A 242 2.02 12.16 16.20
N ASP A 243 0.78 12.21 16.72
CA ASP A 243 -0.31 12.95 16.08
C ASP A 243 0.02 14.43 15.85
N LYS A 244 0.79 15.04 16.75
CA LYS A 244 1.21 16.45 16.67
C LYS A 244 2.24 16.69 15.57
N GLN A 245 2.97 15.64 15.17
CA GLN A 245 3.99 15.70 14.14
C GLN A 245 3.43 15.33 12.76
N MET A 246 2.12 15.11 12.63
CA MET A 246 1.50 14.72 11.37
C MET A 246 0.55 15.81 10.87
N GLU A 247 0.80 16.29 9.64
CA GLU A 247 -0.04 17.23 8.93
C GLU A 247 -0.61 16.56 7.66
N VAL A 248 -1.91 16.67 7.42
CA VAL A 248 -2.54 16.22 6.15
C VAL A 248 -2.92 17.45 5.34
N ILE A 249 -2.48 17.53 4.09
CA ILE A 249 -2.75 18.65 3.19
C ILE A 249 -3.23 18.17 1.82
N ILE A 250 -4.20 18.86 1.23
CA ILE A 250 -4.67 18.57 -0.13
C ILE A 250 -3.75 19.27 -1.11
N HIS A 251 -3.16 18.50 -2.02
CA HIS A 251 -2.37 18.94 -3.16
C HIS A 251 -2.94 18.31 -4.45
N PRO A 252 -3.89 18.99 -5.12
CA PRO A 252 -4.60 18.48 -6.29
C PRO A 252 -3.74 17.96 -7.44
N GLN A 253 -2.55 18.52 -7.63
CA GLN A 253 -1.70 18.25 -8.79
C GLN A 253 -0.85 16.98 -8.62
N SER A 254 -0.70 16.47 -7.38
CA SER A 254 0.10 15.28 -7.05
C SER A 254 1.53 15.32 -7.59
N VAL A 255 2.15 16.51 -7.65
CA VAL A 255 3.55 16.70 -8.05
C VAL A 255 4.48 16.63 -6.85
N ILE A 256 4.10 17.33 -5.76
CA ILE A 256 4.77 17.19 -4.46
C ILE A 256 4.12 16.00 -3.75
N HIS A 257 4.85 14.90 -3.71
CA HIS A 257 4.34 13.62 -3.17
C HIS A 257 4.27 13.61 -1.65
N SER A 258 5.18 14.31 -0.97
CA SER A 258 5.10 14.61 0.47
C SER A 258 6.29 15.45 0.91
N MET A 259 6.28 15.91 2.16
CA MET A 259 7.31 16.80 2.69
C MET A 259 7.65 16.50 4.15
N VAL A 260 8.81 16.97 4.59
CA VAL A 260 9.32 16.91 5.97
C VAL A 260 9.71 18.32 6.39
N ARG A 261 9.17 18.78 7.51
CA ARG A 261 9.48 20.06 8.14
C ARG A 261 10.58 19.86 9.19
N TYR A 262 11.55 20.76 9.19
CA TYR A 262 12.66 20.76 10.14
C TYR A 262 12.55 21.91 11.14
N LEU A 263 13.17 21.76 12.31
CA LEU A 263 13.11 22.72 13.42
C LEU A 263 13.66 24.12 13.09
N ASP A 264 14.46 24.25 12.02
CA ASP A 264 14.97 25.52 11.52
C ASP A 264 13.96 26.26 10.61
N GLY A 265 12.76 25.68 10.40
CA GLY A 265 11.72 26.19 9.51
C GLY A 265 11.86 25.73 8.06
N GLY A 266 12.93 25.00 7.72
CA GLY A 266 13.14 24.41 6.41
C GLY A 266 12.13 23.29 6.11
N ILE A 267 11.79 23.12 4.83
CA ILE A 267 10.96 22.02 4.36
C ILE A 267 11.68 21.31 3.21
N MET A 268 11.88 20.01 3.37
CA MET A 268 12.37 19.13 2.31
C MET A 268 11.19 18.41 1.68
N ALA A 269 11.15 18.39 0.35
CA ALA A 269 10.05 17.81 -0.42
C ALA A 269 10.61 16.94 -1.54
N GLN A 270 9.95 15.82 -1.82
CA GLN A 270 10.20 15.04 -3.03
C GLN A 270 9.13 15.34 -4.08
N LEU A 271 9.62 15.69 -5.28
CA LEU A 271 8.79 16.03 -6.43
C LEU A 271 9.06 15.06 -7.58
N SER A 272 8.00 14.57 -8.21
CA SER A 272 8.10 13.84 -9.46
C SER A 272 6.81 13.90 -10.26
N PHE A 273 6.87 13.43 -11.52
CA PHE A 273 5.65 13.11 -12.24
C PHE A 273 4.93 11.94 -11.54
N PRO A 274 3.59 11.94 -11.44
CA PRO A 274 2.83 10.90 -10.75
C PRO A 274 2.93 9.53 -11.45
N ASP A 275 4.02 8.82 -11.16
CA ASP A 275 4.34 7.52 -11.73
C ASP A 275 5.04 6.64 -10.69
N MET A 276 4.43 5.50 -10.35
CA MET A 276 4.93 4.58 -9.32
C MET A 276 6.29 3.95 -9.66
N ARG A 277 6.73 3.98 -10.92
CA ARG A 277 8.08 3.52 -11.26
C ARG A 277 9.16 4.34 -10.55
N SER A 278 8.90 5.61 -10.23
CA SER A 278 9.84 6.47 -9.50
C SER A 278 10.10 6.00 -8.05
N PRO A 279 9.09 5.87 -7.16
CA PRO A 279 9.32 5.35 -5.81
C PRO A 279 9.79 3.89 -5.80
N ILE A 280 9.30 3.06 -6.72
CA ILE A 280 9.76 1.67 -6.85
C ILE A 280 11.25 1.60 -7.22
N ALA A 281 11.69 2.37 -8.21
CA ALA A 281 13.10 2.42 -8.59
C ALA A 281 13.99 2.94 -7.47
N TYR A 282 13.53 3.94 -6.71
CA TYR A 282 14.24 4.39 -5.52
C TYR A 282 14.37 3.25 -4.50
N GLY A 283 13.28 2.55 -4.18
CA GLY A 283 13.30 1.45 -3.22
C GLY A 283 14.25 0.31 -3.63
N MET A 284 14.19 -0.10 -4.91
CA MET A 284 15.08 -1.15 -5.44
C MET A 284 16.55 -0.73 -5.46
N GLY A 285 16.81 0.54 -5.79
CA GLY A 285 18.16 1.10 -5.92
C GLY A 285 18.80 1.51 -4.60
N TRP A 286 18.00 1.72 -3.54
CA TRP A 286 18.47 2.32 -2.29
C TRP A 286 19.72 1.61 -1.72
N PRO A 287 20.73 2.37 -1.25
CA PRO A 287 20.78 3.84 -1.12
C PRO A 287 21.17 4.59 -2.41
N GLN A 288 21.47 3.89 -3.51
CA GLN A 288 21.76 4.50 -4.80
C GLN A 288 20.47 4.81 -5.59
N ARG A 289 20.61 5.49 -6.73
CA ARG A 289 19.53 5.71 -7.69
C ARG A 289 19.72 4.85 -8.93
N VAL A 290 18.62 4.35 -9.49
CA VAL A 290 18.58 3.61 -10.76
C VAL A 290 17.57 4.25 -11.70
N ASN A 291 17.61 3.89 -12.99
CA ASN A 291 16.68 4.45 -13.96
C ASN A 291 15.27 3.89 -13.73
N SER A 292 14.27 4.74 -13.52
CA SER A 292 12.88 4.27 -13.37
C SER A 292 12.18 4.02 -14.70
N GLY A 293 12.65 4.64 -15.80
CA GLY A 293 11.91 4.74 -17.05
C GLY A 293 10.67 5.65 -16.97
N ALA A 294 10.45 6.33 -15.85
CA ALA A 294 9.35 7.29 -15.69
C ALA A 294 9.66 8.61 -16.43
N PRO A 295 8.63 9.33 -16.90
CA PRO A 295 8.81 10.68 -17.46
C PRO A 295 9.48 11.61 -16.46
N LYS A 296 10.38 12.46 -16.95
CA LYS A 296 11.00 13.51 -16.14
C LYS A 296 10.04 14.67 -15.94
N LEU A 297 9.97 15.20 -14.72
CA LEU A 297 9.21 16.39 -14.40
C LEU A 297 9.75 17.60 -15.19
N ASN A 298 8.87 18.39 -15.79
CA ASN A 298 9.23 19.63 -16.47
C ASN A 298 8.46 20.81 -15.86
N PHE A 299 9.15 21.62 -15.07
CA PHE A 299 8.58 22.78 -14.38
C PHE A 299 7.98 23.83 -15.32
N GLN A 300 8.48 23.95 -16.56
CA GLN A 300 7.93 24.90 -17.54
C GLN A 300 6.55 24.51 -18.05
N LYS A 301 6.11 23.27 -17.83
CA LYS A 301 4.81 22.73 -18.28
C LYS A 301 3.85 22.47 -17.12
N LEU A 302 4.26 22.73 -15.88
CA LEU A 302 3.42 22.48 -14.72
C LEU A 302 2.32 23.54 -14.60
N SER A 303 1.14 23.08 -14.24
CA SER A 303 0.10 23.96 -13.71
C SER A 303 0.52 24.52 -12.35
N GLU A 304 -0.20 25.54 -11.90
CA GLU A 304 -0.07 26.04 -10.53
C GLU A 304 -0.17 24.90 -9.50
N MET A 305 0.73 24.91 -8.53
CA MET A 305 0.71 23.99 -7.40
C MET A 305 -0.07 24.65 -6.26
N THR A 306 -1.19 24.05 -5.88
CA THR A 306 -2.06 24.60 -4.83
C THR A 306 -2.11 23.66 -3.64
N PHE A 307 -2.41 24.25 -2.48
CA PHE A 307 -2.53 23.56 -1.20
C PHE A 307 -3.77 24.02 -0.46
N SER A 308 -4.49 23.09 0.16
CA SER A 308 -5.62 23.41 1.03
C SER A 308 -5.76 22.41 2.17
N LYS A 309 -6.44 22.81 3.24
CA LYS A 309 -6.76 21.89 4.35
C LYS A 309 -7.80 20.86 3.90
N PRO A 310 -7.75 19.61 4.39
CA PRO A 310 -8.81 18.65 4.16
C PRO A 310 -10.12 19.12 4.82
N ASP A 311 -11.24 18.90 4.14
CA ASP A 311 -12.58 19.13 4.68
C ASP A 311 -13.11 17.82 5.28
N TYR A 312 -13.14 17.73 6.61
CA TYR A 312 -13.59 16.52 7.32
C TYR A 312 -15.10 16.26 7.22
N VAL A 313 -15.91 17.25 6.83
CA VAL A 313 -17.34 17.03 6.52
C VAL A 313 -17.46 16.30 5.18
N ARG A 314 -16.63 16.67 4.21
CA ARG A 314 -16.54 15.99 2.92
C ARG A 314 -15.87 14.61 3.01
N TYR A 315 -14.85 14.48 3.84
CA TYR A 315 -14.03 13.27 3.96
C TYR A 315 -14.11 12.65 5.36
N PRO A 316 -15.27 12.13 5.75
CA PRO A 316 -15.44 11.54 7.08
C PRO A 316 -14.60 10.27 7.28
N CYS A 317 -14.26 9.53 6.21
CA CYS A 317 -13.34 8.39 6.30
C CYS A 317 -11.94 8.77 6.79
N LEU A 318 -11.42 9.94 6.37
CA LEU A 318 -10.13 10.43 6.85
C LEU A 318 -10.17 10.67 8.35
N LYS A 319 -11.24 11.32 8.83
CA LYS A 319 -11.46 11.55 10.26
C LYS A 319 -11.55 10.23 11.03
N LEU A 320 -12.32 9.27 10.50
CA LEU A 320 -12.52 7.97 11.12
C LEU A 320 -11.20 7.20 11.27
N ALA A 321 -10.32 7.25 10.26
CA ALA A 321 -9.00 6.63 10.34
C ALA A 321 -8.08 7.26 11.38
N ILE A 322 -8.07 8.60 11.48
CA ILE A 322 -7.31 9.31 12.53
C ILE A 322 -7.84 8.91 13.91
N GLN A 323 -9.16 8.86 14.10
CA GLN A 323 -9.77 8.44 15.35
C GLN A 323 -9.47 6.99 15.71
N ALA A 324 -9.53 6.07 14.74
CA ALA A 324 -9.13 4.67 14.95
C ALA A 324 -7.65 4.55 15.35
N SER A 325 -6.76 5.33 14.72
CA SER A 325 -5.34 5.40 15.09
C SER A 325 -5.11 5.84 16.53
N GLN A 326 -5.96 6.75 17.03
CA GLN A 326 -5.90 7.25 18.41
C GLN A 326 -6.45 6.26 19.42
N ALA A 327 -7.44 5.44 19.00
CA ALA A 327 -8.09 4.46 19.86
C ALA A 327 -7.20 3.24 20.13
N GLY A 328 -6.46 2.76 19.13
CA GLY A 328 -5.55 1.63 19.28
C GLY A 328 -5.47 0.72 18.05
N GLN A 329 -4.64 -0.32 18.15
CA GLN A 329 -4.38 -1.27 17.07
C GLN A 329 -5.59 -2.16 16.78
N ALA A 330 -6.41 -2.47 17.78
CA ALA A 330 -7.67 -3.18 17.56
C ALA A 330 -8.59 -2.38 16.62
N ALA A 331 -8.75 -1.08 16.90
CA ALA A 331 -9.60 -0.19 16.10
C ALA A 331 -9.07 -0.01 14.67
N THR A 332 -7.76 0.14 14.46
CA THR A 332 -7.19 0.24 13.09
C THR A 332 -7.37 -1.06 12.30
N THR A 333 -7.24 -2.22 12.96
CA THR A 333 -7.48 -3.53 12.35
C THR A 333 -8.94 -3.68 11.92
N ILE A 334 -9.88 -3.35 12.82
CA ILE A 334 -11.32 -3.35 12.54
C ILE A 334 -11.67 -2.41 11.38
N LEU A 335 -11.09 -1.19 11.38
CA LEU A 335 -11.34 -0.22 10.32
C LEU A 335 -10.84 -0.70 8.95
N ASN A 336 -9.63 -1.26 8.88
CA ASN A 336 -9.12 -1.79 7.62
C ASN A 336 -10.00 -2.93 7.09
N ALA A 337 -10.35 -3.88 7.95
CA ALA A 337 -11.17 -5.03 7.63
C ALA A 337 -12.57 -4.63 7.13
N SER A 338 -13.27 -3.75 7.88
CA SER A 338 -14.58 -3.23 7.50
C SER A 338 -14.53 -2.45 6.19
N ASN A 339 -13.50 -1.62 6.00
CA ASN A 339 -13.34 -0.85 4.77
C ASN A 339 -13.14 -1.73 3.53
N GLU A 340 -12.38 -2.82 3.63
CA GLU A 340 -12.25 -3.77 2.51
C GLU A 340 -13.62 -4.36 2.10
N ILE A 341 -14.48 -4.69 3.06
CA ILE A 341 -15.84 -5.19 2.78
C ILE A 341 -16.73 -4.08 2.20
N ALA A 342 -16.72 -2.89 2.80
CA ALA A 342 -17.52 -1.75 2.36
C ALA A 342 -17.17 -1.32 0.93
N VAL A 343 -15.87 -1.21 0.61
CA VAL A 343 -15.39 -0.86 -0.73
C VAL A 343 -15.74 -1.96 -1.73
N ALA A 344 -15.59 -3.24 -1.37
CA ALA A 344 -15.98 -4.34 -2.25
C ALA A 344 -17.49 -4.31 -2.54
N ALA A 345 -18.32 -4.02 -1.55
CA ALA A 345 -19.76 -3.88 -1.72
C ALA A 345 -20.13 -2.67 -2.59
N PHE A 346 -19.47 -1.52 -2.40
CA PHE A 346 -19.65 -0.35 -3.25
C PHE A 346 -19.25 -0.64 -4.69
N LEU A 347 -18.08 -1.24 -4.91
CA LEU A 347 -17.60 -1.64 -6.24
C LEU A 347 -18.55 -2.63 -6.94
N ALA A 348 -19.23 -3.48 -6.17
CA ALA A 348 -20.29 -4.37 -6.65
C ALA A 348 -21.65 -3.67 -6.83
N SER A 349 -21.70 -2.34 -6.71
CA SER A 349 -22.91 -1.51 -6.79
C SER A 349 -24.01 -1.87 -5.79
N ARG A 350 -23.65 -2.48 -4.65
CA ARG A 350 -24.62 -2.94 -3.62
C ARG A 350 -24.99 -1.85 -2.62
N ILE A 351 -24.07 -0.93 -2.33
CA ILE A 351 -24.27 0.18 -1.37
C ILE A 351 -23.94 1.53 -2.03
N ALA A 352 -24.36 2.63 -1.42
CA ALA A 352 -23.96 3.97 -1.85
C ALA A 352 -22.51 4.30 -1.48
N PHE A 353 -21.94 5.27 -2.17
CA PHE A 353 -20.61 5.82 -1.82
C PHE A 353 -20.56 6.33 -0.38
N THR A 354 -21.61 7.02 0.07
CA THR A 354 -21.72 7.54 1.45
C THR A 354 -21.93 6.44 2.49
N ASP A 355 -22.40 5.26 2.08
CA ASP A 355 -22.65 4.16 3.02
C ASP A 355 -21.34 3.48 3.44
N ILE A 356 -20.23 3.70 2.70
CA ILE A 356 -18.90 3.18 3.06
C ILE A 356 -18.50 3.64 4.46
N VAL A 357 -18.58 4.96 4.71
CA VAL A 357 -18.17 5.50 6.02
C VAL A 357 -19.14 5.09 7.12
N SER A 358 -20.44 5.01 6.82
CA SER A 358 -21.46 4.60 7.78
C SER A 358 -21.26 3.15 8.22
N LEU A 359 -21.02 2.24 7.28
CA LEU A 359 -20.75 0.83 7.60
C LEU A 359 -19.45 0.70 8.41
N ASN A 360 -18.38 1.40 8.02
CA ASN A 360 -17.11 1.35 8.75
C ASN A 360 -17.27 1.84 10.20
N ALA A 361 -18.02 2.93 10.41
CA ALA A 361 -18.31 3.46 11.73
C ALA A 361 -19.15 2.48 12.57
N GLU A 362 -20.22 1.90 12.00
CA GLU A 362 -21.05 0.94 12.73
C GLU A 362 -20.28 -0.32 13.13
N VAL A 363 -19.36 -0.81 12.30
CA VAL A 363 -18.52 -1.97 12.66
C VAL A 363 -17.58 -1.62 13.80
N LEU A 364 -16.96 -0.43 13.77
CA LEU A 364 -16.12 0.05 14.87
C LEU A 364 -16.90 0.18 16.18
N ASP A 365 -18.11 0.70 16.14
CA ASP A 365 -18.96 0.86 17.33
C ASP A 365 -19.50 -0.49 17.86
N SER A 366 -19.58 -1.51 17.01
CA SER A 366 -20.13 -2.82 17.35
C SER A 366 -19.11 -3.79 17.99
N LEU A 367 -17.82 -3.52 17.83
CA LEU A 367 -16.75 -4.41 18.29
C LEU A 367 -15.93 -3.75 19.39
N SER A 368 -15.79 -4.46 20.51
CA SER A 368 -14.87 -4.10 21.58
C SER A 368 -13.86 -5.22 21.75
N CYS A 369 -12.74 -5.11 21.04
CA CYS A 369 -11.64 -6.07 21.09
C CYS A 369 -10.52 -5.52 22.00
N CYS A 370 -9.81 -6.42 22.68
CA CYS A 370 -8.55 -6.06 23.33
C CYS A 370 -7.47 -5.75 22.29
N GLU A 371 -6.45 -5.00 22.69
CA GLU A 371 -5.29 -4.76 21.85
C GLU A 371 -4.56 -6.09 21.53
N PRO A 372 -4.24 -6.37 20.26
CA PRO A 372 -3.61 -7.61 19.86
C PRO A 372 -2.17 -7.71 20.38
N ASP A 373 -1.81 -8.87 20.92
CA ASP A 373 -0.46 -9.19 21.43
C ASP A 373 0.32 -10.13 20.49
N SER A 374 -0.32 -10.59 19.42
CA SER A 374 0.24 -11.54 18.46
C SER A 374 -0.36 -11.34 17.06
N VAL A 375 0.34 -11.83 16.03
CA VAL A 375 -0.16 -11.79 14.64
C VAL A 375 -1.45 -12.60 14.50
N ASP A 376 -1.57 -13.71 15.22
CA ASP A 376 -2.79 -14.51 15.23
C ASP A 376 -3.96 -13.72 15.84
N ALA A 377 -3.75 -12.96 16.92
CA ALA A 377 -4.78 -12.08 17.47
C ALA A 377 -5.21 -10.99 16.46
N VAL A 378 -4.28 -10.42 15.71
CA VAL A 378 -4.60 -9.48 14.61
C VAL A 378 -5.50 -10.14 13.56
N LEU A 379 -5.18 -11.38 13.15
CA LEU A 379 -5.97 -12.12 12.17
C LEU A 379 -7.36 -12.48 12.69
N VAL A 380 -7.49 -12.82 13.98
CA VAL A 380 -8.78 -13.06 14.63
C VAL A 380 -9.65 -11.80 14.60
N ILE A 381 -9.09 -10.64 14.99
CA ILE A 381 -9.81 -9.36 14.96
C ILE A 381 -10.22 -8.99 13.52
N ASP A 382 -9.34 -9.16 12.52
CA ASP A 382 -9.69 -8.94 11.11
C ASP A 382 -10.85 -9.86 10.66
N CYS A 383 -10.84 -11.14 11.05
CA CYS A 383 -11.92 -12.08 10.74
C CYS A 383 -13.26 -11.67 11.39
N GLU A 384 -13.24 -11.32 12.68
CA GLU A 384 -14.43 -10.86 13.41
C GLU A 384 -15.01 -9.58 12.79
N ALA A 385 -14.16 -8.59 12.50
CA ALA A 385 -14.55 -7.35 11.85
C ALA A 385 -15.18 -7.58 10.48
N ARG A 386 -14.63 -8.50 9.67
CA ARG A 386 -15.24 -8.88 8.39
C ARG A 386 -16.59 -9.55 8.57
N SER A 387 -16.73 -10.43 9.56
CA SER A 387 -18.00 -11.11 9.85
C SER A 387 -19.09 -10.10 10.20
N ILE A 388 -18.81 -9.18 11.13
CA ILE A 388 -19.74 -8.12 11.52
C ILE A 388 -20.04 -7.18 10.35
N ALA A 389 -19.03 -6.81 9.55
CA ALA A 389 -19.24 -5.99 8.37
C ALA A 389 -20.21 -6.66 7.37
N TRP A 390 -20.11 -7.98 7.16
CA TRP A 390 -21.06 -8.72 6.30
C TRP A 390 -22.47 -8.76 6.86
N GLU A 391 -22.62 -8.95 8.18
CA GLU A 391 -23.92 -8.93 8.84
C GLU A 391 -24.61 -7.57 8.68
N LEU A 392 -23.89 -6.50 9.03
CA LEU A 392 -24.39 -5.13 8.96
C LEU A 392 -24.63 -4.66 7.53
N LEU A 393 -23.86 -5.15 6.56
CA LEU A 393 -24.00 -4.79 5.15
C LEU A 393 -25.44 -4.97 4.64
N SER A 394 -26.16 -5.99 5.12
CA SER A 394 -27.56 -6.27 4.76
C SER A 394 -28.51 -5.07 4.95
N ARG A 395 -28.21 -4.17 5.90
CA ARG A 395 -28.98 -2.95 6.20
C ARG A 395 -28.76 -1.83 5.18
N PHE A 396 -27.64 -1.88 4.46
CA PHE A 396 -27.21 -0.85 3.49
C PHE A 396 -27.48 -1.25 2.04
N ILE A 397 -27.80 -2.53 1.78
CA ILE A 397 -28.02 -3.01 0.41
C ILE A 397 -29.17 -2.23 -0.22
N ARG A 398 -28.89 -1.59 -1.36
CA ARG A 398 -29.88 -0.91 -2.17
C ARG A 398 -30.90 -1.93 -2.68
N LYS A 399 -32.19 -1.66 -2.43
CA LYS A 399 -33.30 -2.43 -3.02
C LYS A 399 -33.41 -2.20 -4.51
#